data_AF-A0A9X2XVD9-F1
#
_entry.id   AF-A0A9X2XVD9-F1
#
_cell.length_a   1.000
_cell.length_b   1.000
_cell.length_c   1.000
_cell.angle_alpha   90.00
_cell.angle_beta   90.00
_cell.angle_gamma   90.00
#
_symmetry.space_group_name_H-M   'P 1'
#
loop_
_entity.id
_entity.type
_entity.pdbx_description
1 polymer ?
#
loop_
_entity_poly.entity_id
_entity_poly.type
_entity_poly.pdbx_seq_one_letter_code
_entity_poly.pdbx_strand_id
1 'polypeptide(L)'
;MSYKINNDWHLLGISIDPYQEENEQLQVMDENANRLLGLVNQLLDFRRIESDAYEIKKEQVDVVSLVQSVYSRFSALPYQKDIEFTLSTNISKLVLQADPEVLNKILSNLLINAFKFARNHVR
;
A
#
# COMPACT_ATOMS: atom_id res chain seq x y z
N MET A 1 10.88 42.79 -41.26
CA MET A 1 9.61 42.01 -41.29
C MET A 1 9.86 40.69 -40.59
N SER A 2 9.63 40.63 -39.28
CA SER A 2 9.72 39.38 -38.52
C SER A 2 8.34 39.12 -37.93
N TYR A 3 7.68 38.08 -38.43
CA TYR A 3 6.44 37.57 -37.88
C TYR A 3 6.75 36.96 -36.51
N LYS A 4 6.25 37.57 -35.43
CA LYS A 4 6.14 36.92 -34.12
C LYS A 4 4.87 36.08 -34.14
N ILE A 5 5.03 34.76 -34.11
CA ILE A 5 3.95 33.84 -33.82
C ILE A 5 3.56 34.08 -32.36
N ASN A 6 2.39 34.67 -32.15
CA ASN A 6 1.85 34.93 -30.82
C ASN A 6 1.22 33.64 -30.31
N ASN A 7 1.88 32.98 -29.36
CA ASN A 7 1.29 31.86 -28.62
C ASN A 7 0.35 32.42 -27.55
N ASP A 8 -0.85 32.82 -27.96
CA ASP A 8 -1.93 33.28 -27.07
C ASP A 8 -2.66 32.10 -26.41
N TRP A 9 -1.94 31.30 -25.62
CA TRP A 9 -2.55 30.24 -24.79
C TRP A 9 -3.10 30.78 -23.46
N HIS A 10 -2.88 32.05 -23.12
CA HIS A 10 -3.37 32.66 -21.88
C HIS A 10 -4.81 33.18 -21.92
N LEU A 11 -5.45 33.26 -23.09
CA LEU A 11 -6.77 33.91 -23.23
C LEU A 11 -7.98 32.99 -22.99
N LEU A 12 -7.76 31.69 -22.76
CA LEU A 12 -8.84 30.72 -22.48
C LEU A 12 -8.97 30.35 -21.00
N GLY A 13 -8.18 30.95 -20.09
CA GLY A 13 -8.30 30.69 -18.65
C GLY A 13 -7.96 29.26 -18.22
N ILE A 14 -7.38 28.45 -19.11
CA ILE A 14 -6.88 27.11 -18.81
C ILE A 14 -5.36 27.19 -18.83
N SER A 15 -4.75 27.60 -17.71
CA SER A 15 -3.31 27.38 -17.50
C SER A 15 -3.10 25.93 -17.07
N ILE A 16 -2.97 25.02 -18.05
CA ILE A 16 -2.42 23.70 -17.74
C ILE A 16 -0.92 23.94 -17.52
N ASP A 17 -0.49 23.87 -16.26
CA ASP A 17 0.93 23.94 -15.94
C ASP A 17 1.59 22.67 -16.52
N PRO A 18 2.51 22.78 -17.50
CA PRO A 18 3.16 21.61 -18.10
C PRO A 18 3.88 20.74 -17.05
N TYR A 19 4.31 21.35 -15.94
CA TYR A 19 4.94 20.64 -14.83
C TYR A 19 3.94 19.85 -13.97
N GLN A 20 2.65 20.21 -13.98
CA GLN A 20 1.61 19.41 -13.31
C GLN A 20 1.31 18.13 -14.10
N GLU A 21 1.16 18.24 -15.43
CA GLU A 21 0.90 17.10 -16.31
C GLU A 21 2.09 16.11 -16.30
N GLU A 22 3.32 16.61 -16.28
CA GLU A 22 4.54 15.78 -16.17
C GLU A 22 4.62 15.07 -14.80
N ASN A 23 4.29 15.75 -13.70
CA ASN A 23 4.27 15.14 -12.37
C ASN A 23 3.16 14.07 -12.23
N GLU A 24 1.97 14.31 -12.80
CA GLU A 24 0.89 13.32 -12.82
C GLU A 24 1.30 12.06 -13.60
N GLN A 25 1.96 12.22 -14.75
CA GLN A 25 2.49 11.08 -15.52
C GLN A 25 3.56 10.32 -14.74
N LEU A 26 4.48 11.02 -14.08
CA LEU A 26 5.50 10.39 -13.23
C LEU A 26 4.88 9.64 -12.05
N GLN A 27 3.85 10.19 -11.41
CA GLN A 27 3.13 9.51 -10.33
C GLN A 27 2.44 8.23 -10.84
N VAL A 28 1.78 8.29 -11.99
CA VAL A 28 1.16 7.12 -12.62
C VAL A 28 2.22 6.06 -12.99
N MET A 29 3.39 6.47 -13.48
CA MET A 29 4.49 5.54 -13.76
C MET A 29 5.01 4.86 -12.48
N ASP A 30 5.18 5.61 -11.40
CA ASP A 30 5.61 5.08 -10.10
C ASP A 30 4.58 4.10 -9.51
N GLU A 31 3.29 4.44 -9.55
CA GLU A 31 2.21 3.55 -9.12
C GLU A 31 2.19 2.23 -9.92
N ASN A 32 2.39 2.31 -11.24
CA ASN A 32 2.47 1.12 -12.09
C ASN A 32 3.73 0.29 -11.84
N ALA A 33 4.88 0.92 -11.63
CA ALA A 33 6.12 0.23 -11.27
C ALA A 33 6.00 -0.50 -9.93
N ASN A 34 5.45 0.17 -8.91
CA ASN A 34 5.18 -0.41 -7.60
C ASN A 34 4.17 -1.58 -7.69
N ARG A 35 3.14 -1.45 -8.54
CA ARG A 35 2.18 -2.52 -8.78
C ARG A 35 2.82 -3.74 -9.45
N LEU A 36 3.63 -3.52 -10.48
CA LEU A 36 4.37 -4.59 -11.15
C LEU A 36 5.33 -5.30 -10.20
N LEU A 37 6.08 -4.54 -9.40
CA LEU A 37 6.97 -5.09 -8.37
C LEU A 37 6.19 -5.94 -7.36
N GLY A 38 5.03 -5.47 -6.93
CA GLY A 38 4.12 -6.23 -6.06
C GLY A 38 3.70 -7.57 -6.69
N LEU A 39 3.33 -7.59 -7.96
CA LEU A 39 2.95 -8.81 -8.69
C LEU A 39 4.12 -9.78 -8.86
N VAL A 40 5.31 -9.27 -9.19
CA VAL A 40 6.52 -10.10 -9.31
C VAL A 40 6.88 -10.74 -7.97
N ASN A 41 6.83 -9.97 -6.87
CA ASN A 41 7.07 -10.50 -5.53
C ASN A 41 6.06 -11.60 -5.19
N GLN A 42 4.75 -11.35 -5.40
CA GLN A 42 3.71 -12.35 -5.18
C GLN A 42 3.94 -13.64 -5.98
N LEU A 43 4.39 -13.54 -7.23
CA LEU A 43 4.72 -14.68 -8.06
C LEU A 43 5.94 -15.46 -7.53
N LEU A 44 7.02 -14.78 -7.14
CA LEU A 44 8.21 -15.41 -6.57
C LEU A 44 7.89 -16.12 -5.25
N ASP A 45 7.06 -15.50 -4.41
CA ASP A 45 6.59 -16.10 -3.17
C ASP A 45 5.77 -17.35 -3.43
N PHE A 46 4.85 -17.30 -4.40
CA PHE A 46 4.06 -18.46 -4.82
C PHE A 46 4.97 -19.62 -5.26
N ARG A 47 6.00 -19.34 -6.07
CA ARG A 47 6.96 -20.35 -6.53
C ARG A 47 7.74 -20.99 -5.38
N ARG A 48 8.15 -20.19 -4.39
CA ARG A 48 8.85 -20.69 -3.19
C ARG A 48 7.98 -21.61 -2.34
N ILE A 49 6.69 -21.27 -2.22
CA ILE A 49 5.70 -22.08 -1.49
C ILE A 49 5.45 -23.41 -2.22
N GLU A 50 5.28 -23.40 -3.55
CA GLU A 50 5.05 -24.63 -4.34
C GLU A 50 6.26 -25.58 -4.34
N SER A 51 7.48 -25.03 -4.30
CA SER A 51 8.70 -25.83 -4.40
C SER A 51 9.17 -26.43 -3.07
N ASP A 52 8.37 -26.37 -2.01
CA ASP A 52 8.75 -26.73 -0.63
C ASP A 52 10.02 -26.01 -0.12
N ALA A 53 10.41 -24.91 -0.80
CA ALA A 53 11.60 -24.12 -0.48
C ALA A 53 11.29 -22.99 0.51
N TYR A 54 10.03 -22.83 0.88
CA TYR A 54 9.61 -21.85 1.86
C TYR A 54 9.77 -22.41 3.27
N GLU A 55 10.91 -22.13 3.88
CA GLU A 55 11.19 -22.52 5.26
C GLU A 55 10.52 -21.55 6.24
N ILE A 56 9.50 -22.03 6.97
CA ILE A 56 8.83 -21.27 8.03
C ILE A 56 9.74 -21.18 9.24
N LYS A 57 10.16 -19.97 9.62
CA LYS A 57 11.02 -19.73 10.78
C LYS A 57 10.17 -19.39 11.99
N LYS A 58 9.80 -20.41 12.75
CA LYS A 58 8.97 -20.22 13.94
C LYS A 58 9.79 -19.66 15.10
N GLU A 59 9.26 -18.63 15.73
CA GLU A 59 9.74 -18.07 16.98
C GLU A 59 8.56 -17.74 17.91
N GLN A 60 8.86 -17.37 19.16
CA GLN A 60 7.84 -16.91 20.11
C GLN A 60 7.41 -15.49 19.74
N VAL A 61 6.21 -15.35 19.20
CA VAL A 61 5.65 -14.08 18.76
C VAL A 61 4.52 -13.67 19.69
N ASP A 62 4.59 -12.46 20.25
CA ASP A 62 3.41 -11.82 20.84
C ASP A 62 2.54 -11.22 19.74
N VAL A 63 1.47 -11.93 19.40
CA VAL A 63 0.58 -11.62 18.29
C VAL A 63 -0.17 -10.31 18.52
N VAL A 64 -0.50 -9.99 19.78
CA VAL A 64 -1.20 -8.73 20.09
C VAL A 64 -0.30 -7.54 19.76
N SER A 65 0.97 -7.59 20.18
CA SER A 65 1.97 -6.57 19.86
C SER A 65 2.22 -6.46 18.34
N LEU A 66 2.28 -7.59 17.63
CA LEU A 66 2.46 -7.60 16.17
C LEU A 66 1.27 -6.93 15.46
N VAL A 67 0.03 -7.28 15.82
CA VAL A 67 -1.18 -6.68 15.23
C VAL A 67 -1.26 -5.18 15.52
N GLN A 68 -0.90 -4.75 16.74
CA GLN A 68 -0.84 -3.32 17.10
C GLN A 68 0.18 -2.55 16.27
N SER A 69 1.35 -3.14 16.01
CA SER A 69 2.37 -2.56 15.13
C SER A 69 1.85 -2.39 13.70
N VAL A 70 1.24 -3.43 13.14
CA VAL A 70 0.61 -3.39 11.81
C VAL A 70 -0.47 -2.33 11.77
N TYR A 71 -1.39 -2.32 12.74
CA TYR A 71 -2.43 -1.29 12.87
C TYR A 71 -1.82 0.11 12.82
N SER A 72 -0.83 0.39 13.67
CA SER A 72 -0.19 1.72 13.76
C SER A 72 0.41 2.16 12.43
N ARG A 73 1.06 1.25 11.68
CA ARG A 73 1.62 1.53 10.36
C ARG A 73 0.55 1.92 9.35
N PHE A 74 -0.58 1.21 9.33
CA PHE A 74 -1.68 1.47 8.40
C PHE A 74 -2.51 2.70 8.81
N SER A 75 -2.68 2.94 10.11
CA SER A 75 -3.35 4.14 10.65
C SER A 75 -2.64 5.44 10.30
N ALA A 76 -1.32 5.39 10.06
CA ALA A 76 -0.54 6.54 9.64
C ALA A 76 -0.63 6.83 8.13
N LEU A 77 -1.30 6.00 7.33
CA LEU A 77 -1.34 6.18 5.88
C LEU A 77 -2.33 7.30 5.48
N PRO A 78 -1.94 8.21 4.56
CA PRO A 78 -2.77 9.35 4.15
C PRO A 78 -4.11 8.97 3.51
N TYR A 79 -4.23 7.74 2.98
CA TYR A 79 -5.40 7.22 2.27
C TYR A 79 -6.58 6.85 3.18
N GLN A 80 -6.46 7.00 4.50
CA GLN A 80 -7.53 6.67 5.46
C GLN A 80 -8.55 7.77 5.72
N LYS A 81 -8.47 8.94 5.05
CA LYS A 81 -9.26 10.12 5.41
C LYS A 81 -10.78 9.92 5.47
N ASP A 82 -11.32 8.90 4.80
CA ASP A 82 -12.76 8.60 4.76
C ASP A 82 -13.14 7.19 5.28
N ILE A 83 -12.20 6.45 5.88
CA ILE A 83 -12.44 5.08 6.40
C ILE A 83 -12.17 5.02 7.90
N GLU A 84 -13.19 4.67 8.67
CA GLU A 84 -13.02 4.39 10.10
C GLU A 84 -12.22 3.08 10.26
N PHE A 85 -11.00 3.19 10.76
CA PHE A 85 -10.12 2.06 11.03
C PHE A 85 -9.92 1.93 12.54
N THR A 86 -10.32 0.79 13.11
CA THR A 86 -10.25 0.55 14.56
C THR A 86 -9.63 -0.81 14.86
N LEU A 87 -8.94 -0.91 16.01
CA LEU A 87 -8.44 -2.17 16.53
C LEU A 87 -9.07 -2.43 17.90
N SER A 88 -9.79 -3.55 18.03
CA SER A 88 -10.37 -4.00 19.29
C SER A 88 -9.84 -5.39 19.67
N THR A 89 -9.37 -5.54 20.90
CA THR A 89 -9.00 -6.84 21.47
C THR A 89 -9.39 -6.90 22.94
N ASN A 90 -9.92 -8.03 23.39
CA ASN A 90 -10.15 -8.35 24.79
C ASN A 90 -8.97 -9.11 25.43
N ILE A 91 -7.93 -9.40 24.64
CA ILE A 91 -6.72 -10.12 25.06
C ILE A 91 -5.56 -9.13 25.07
N SER A 92 -4.86 -9.04 26.21
CA SER A 92 -3.72 -8.13 26.39
C SER A 92 -2.40 -8.70 25.87
N LYS A 93 -2.27 -10.03 25.81
CA LYS A 93 -1.07 -10.72 25.34
C LYS A 93 -1.41 -12.12 24.82
N LEU A 94 -0.87 -12.48 23.66
CA LEU A 94 -1.03 -13.82 23.08
C LEU A 94 0.29 -14.26 22.45
N VAL A 95 1.00 -15.18 23.09
CA VAL A 95 2.29 -15.67 22.60
C VAL A 95 2.09 -17.00 21.86
N LEU A 96 2.51 -17.06 20.60
CA LEU A 96 2.43 -18.24 19.74
C LEU A 96 3.78 -18.56 19.09
N GLN A 97 4.02 -19.84 18.77
CA GLN A 97 5.11 -20.27 17.90
C GLN A 97 4.71 -20.03 16.44
N ALA A 98 5.19 -18.93 15.86
CA ALA A 98 4.83 -18.52 14.51
C ALA A 98 6.00 -17.83 13.82
N ASP A 99 5.91 -17.69 12.49
CA ASP A 99 6.83 -16.86 11.72
C ASP A 99 6.26 -15.44 11.65
N PRO A 100 6.92 -14.43 12.26
CA PRO A 100 6.41 -13.07 12.31
C PRO A 100 6.39 -12.39 10.94
N GLU A 101 7.29 -12.74 10.02
CA GLU A 101 7.32 -12.17 8.67
C GLU A 101 6.11 -12.66 7.87
N VAL A 102 5.82 -13.96 7.97
CA VAL A 102 4.61 -14.56 7.38
C VAL A 102 3.35 -13.90 7.93
N LEU A 103 3.24 -13.75 9.25
CA LEU A 103 2.08 -13.11 9.87
C LEU A 103 1.92 -11.66 9.43
N ASN A 104 3.00 -10.88 9.42
CA ASN A 104 2.98 -9.50 8.93
C ASN A 104 2.49 -9.41 7.50
N LYS A 105 2.94 -10.32 6.64
CA LYS A 105 2.56 -10.36 5.23
C LYS A 105 1.09 -10.72 5.04
N ILE A 106 0.60 -11.72 5.77
CA ILE A 106 -0.82 -12.10 5.77
C ILE A 106 -1.68 -10.90 6.18
N LEU A 107 -1.39 -10.29 7.34
CA LEU A 107 -2.13 -9.14 7.85
C LEU A 107 -2.08 -7.95 6.88
N SER A 108 -0.92 -7.66 6.31
CA SER A 108 -0.76 -6.56 5.35
C SER A 108 -1.61 -6.78 4.09
N ASN A 109 -1.61 -8.00 3.53
CA ASN A 109 -2.44 -8.33 2.37
C ASN A 109 -3.93 -8.21 2.67
N LEU A 110 -4.36 -8.68 3.85
CA LEU A 110 -5.75 -8.55 4.28
C LEU A 110 -6.16 -7.09 4.44
N LEU A 111 -5.32 -6.25 5.06
CA LEU A 111 -5.62 -4.83 5.26
C LEU A 111 -5.61 -4.03 3.96
N ILE A 112 -4.64 -4.27 3.06
CA ILE A 112 -4.63 -3.64 1.73
C ILE A 112 -5.91 -3.97 0.98
N ASN A 113 -6.32 -5.24 1.00
CA ASN A 113 -7.60 -5.65 0.41
C ASN A 113 -8.78 -4.98 1.11
N ALA A 114 -8.79 -4.92 2.43
CA ALA A 114 -9.84 -4.25 3.18
C ALA A 114 -9.96 -2.78 2.79
N PHE A 115 -8.88 -1.99 2.76
CA PHE A 115 -8.94 -0.58 2.34
C PHE A 115 -9.32 -0.40 0.88
N LYS A 116 -8.91 -1.31 0.00
CA LYS A 116 -9.27 -1.25 -1.42
C LYS A 116 -10.77 -1.48 -1.66
N PHE A 117 -11.43 -2.30 -0.85
CA PHE A 117 -12.81 -2.75 -1.08
C PHE A 117 -13.82 -2.27 -0.02
N ALA A 118 -13.35 -1.71 1.10
CA ALA A 118 -14.22 -1.15 2.12
C ALA A 118 -14.89 0.13 1.60
N ARG A 119 -16.18 0.26 1.92
CA ARG A 119 -16.93 1.48 1.57
C ARG A 119 -16.59 2.61 2.55
N ASN A 120 -16.58 2.34 3.85
CA ASN A 120 -16.41 3.38 4.89
C ASN A 120 -15.76 2.87 6.20
N HIS A 121 -15.57 1.56 6.42
CA HIS A 121 -15.09 1.02 7.70
C HIS A 121 -14.21 -0.24 7.53
N VAL A 122 -13.17 -0.37 8.36
CA VAL A 122 -12.33 -1.57 8.52
C VAL A 122 -12.13 -1.83 10.03
N ARG A 123 -12.34 -3.07 10.48
CA ARG A 123 -12.25 -3.50 11.89
C ARG A 123 -11.43 -4.77 12.02
#